data_AF-H9F197-F1
#
_entry.id   AF-H9F197-F1
#
_cell.length_a   1.000
_cell.length_b   1.000
_cell.length_c   1.000
_cell.angle_alpha   90.00
_cell.angle_beta   90.00
_cell.angle_gamma   90.00
#
_symmetry.space_group_name_H-M   'P 1'
#
loop_
_entity.id
_entity.type
_entity.pdbx_description
1 polymer ?
#
loop_
_entity_poly.entity_id
_entity_poly.type
_entity_poly.pdbx_seq_one_letter_code
_entity_poly.pdbx_strand_id
1 'polypeptide(L)' 'MASEIHMTGPMCLIENTNGRLMANPEALKILSAITQPVVVVAIVGLYRTGKSYLMNKLAGKKKGFSL' A
#
# COMPACT_ATOMS: atom_id res chain seq x y z
N MET A 1 4.21 -3.15 24.35
CA MET A 1 4.68 -3.83 23.14
C MET A 1 3.76 -3.42 22.01
N ALA A 2 4.28 -2.78 20.95
CA ALA A 2 3.47 -2.48 19.78
C ALA A 2 3.02 -3.81 19.17
N SER A 3 1.71 -4.00 19.00
CA SER A 3 1.20 -5.15 18.26
C SER A 3 1.69 -5.00 16.81
N GLU A 4 2.49 -5.95 16.33
CA GLU A 4 2.90 -5.96 14.93
C GLU A 4 1.67 -6.16 14.05
N ILE A 5 1.25 -5.10 13.35
CA ILE A 5 0.21 -5.19 12.33
C ILE A 5 0.83 -5.89 11.12
N HIS A 6 0.62 -7.20 11.04
CA HIS A 6 1.18 -8.01 9.96
C HIS A 6 0.31 -7.90 8.70
N MET A 7 0.69 -7.01 7.78
CA MET A 7 0.11 -6.98 6.43
C MET A 7 0.76 -8.09 5.57
N THR A 8 -0.04 -9.07 5.17
CA THR A 8 0.38 -10.21 4.34
C THR A 8 0.77 -9.78 2.92
N GLY A 9 0.23 -8.66 2.43
CA GLY A 9 0.51 -8.10 1.12
C GLY A 9 -0.04 -6.68 0.96
N PRO A 10 0.15 -6.07 -0.23
CA PRO A 10 -0.43 -4.77 -0.54
C PRO A 10 -1.95 -4.84 -0.63
N MET A 11 -2.61 -3.76 -0.23
CA MET A 11 -4.06 -3.57 -0.34
C MET A 11 -4.34 -2.25 -1.06
N CYS A 12 -5.38 -2.20 -1.89
CA CYS A 12 -5.81 -0.95 -2.52
C CYS A 12 -6.37 0.00 -1.46
N LEU A 13 -5.87 1.23 -1.40
CA LEU A 13 -6.39 2.25 -0.49
C LEU A 13 -7.48 3.10 -1.14
N ILE A 14 -7.24 3.54 -2.38
CA ILE A 14 -8.17 4.34 -3.17
C ILE A 14 -8.38 3.60 -4.49
N GLU A 15 -9.61 3.13 -4.68
CA GLU A 15 -10.04 2.48 -5.92
C GLU A 15 -10.47 3.55 -6.93
N ASN A 16 -10.15 3.32 -8.20
CA ASN A 16 -10.66 4.11 -9.31
C ASN A 16 -11.52 3.21 -10.19
N THR A 17 -12.83 3.25 -9.96
CA THR A 17 -13.81 2.43 -10.68
C THR A 17 -14.76 3.37 -11.41
N ASN A 18 -14.83 3.23 -12.74
CA ASN A 18 -15.69 4.07 -13.60
C ASN A 18 -15.44 5.59 -13.42
N GLY A 19 -14.18 5.99 -13.20
CA GLY A 19 -13.79 7.39 -13.00
C GLY A 19 -14.13 7.96 -11.63
N ARG A 20 -14.65 7.14 -10.71
CA ARG A 20 -14.94 7.54 -9.32
C ARG A 20 -13.84 7.03 -8.41
N LEU A 21 -13.35 7.92 -7.55
CA LEU A 21 -12.39 7.59 -6.51
C LEU A 21 -13.14 7.22 -5.23
N MET A 22 -12.88 6.02 -4.70
CA MET A 22 -13.50 5.52 -3.48
C MET A 22 -12.44 4.97 -2.55
N ALA A 23 -12.50 5.34 -1.26
CA ALA A 23 -11.62 4.76 -0.25
C ALA A 23 -12.06 3.33 0.08
N ASN A 24 -11.11 2.40 0.15
CA ASN A 24 -11.37 1.02 0.53
C ASN A 24 -11.57 0.91 2.05
N PRO A 25 -12.75 0.48 2.55
CA PRO A 25 -13.03 0.42 3.98
C PRO A 25 -12.10 -0.51 4.77
N GLU A 26 -11.65 -1.62 4.16
CA GLU A 26 -10.73 -2.56 4.83
C GLU A 26 -9.33 -1.94 4.99
N ALA A 27 -8.87 -1.17 4.00
CA ALA A 27 -7.61 -0.45 4.11
C ALA A 27 -7.68 0.62 5.22
N LEU A 28 -8.80 1.35 5.33
CA LEU A 28 -9.02 2.32 6.40
C LEU A 28 -9.04 1.67 7.79
N LYS A 29 -9.61 0.46 7.91
CA LYS A 29 -9.62 -0.30 9.16
C LYS A 29 -8.22 -0.75 9.59
N ILE A 30 -7.37 -1.12 8.65
CA ILE A 30 -5.96 -1.42 8.94
C ILE A 30 -5.25 -0.15 9.40
N LEU A 31 -5.42 0.96 8.67
CA LEU A 31 -4.80 2.24 9.02
C LEU A 31 -5.23 2.77 10.39
N SER A 32 -6.50 2.62 10.78
CA SER A 32 -6.99 3.06 12.08
C SER A 32 -6.44 2.27 13.26
N ALA A 33 -5.97 1.04 13.02
CA ALA A 33 -5.30 0.22 14.03
C ALA A 33 -3.83 0.60 14.24
N ILE A 34 -3.18 1.27 13.28
CA ILE A 34 -1.78 1.68 13.37
C ILE A 34 -1.68 2.93 14.25
N THR A 35 -1.19 2.76 15.49
CA THR A 35 -1.01 3.86 16.45
C THR A 35 0.42 4.37 16.51
N GLN A 36 1.37 3.68 15.86
CA GLN A 36 2.76 4.12 15.80
C GLN A 36 2.92 5.25 14.77
N PRO A 37 3.88 6.16 14.97
CA PRO A 37 4.26 7.10 13.91
C PRO A 37 4.68 6.35 12.64
N VAL A 38 4.17 6.79 11.49
CA VAL A 38 4.45 6.16 10.20
C VAL A 38 5.24 7.08 9.28
N VAL A 39 6.09 6.49 8.44
CA VAL A 39 6.72 7.17 7.31
C VAL A 39 5.97 6.78 6.05
N VAL A 40 5.46 7.77 5.32
CA VAL A 40 4.70 7.56 4.08
C VAL A 40 5.60 7.83 2.89
N VAL A 41 5.76 6.85 2.01
CA VAL A 41 6.46 6.96 0.73
C VAL A 41 5.48 6.70 -0.39
N ALA A 42 5.35 7.64 -1.32
CA ALA A 42 4.50 7.52 -2.50
C ALA A 42 5.35 7.55 -3.77
N ILE A 43 4.92 6.80 -4.79
CA ILE A 43 5.55 6.79 -6.11
C ILE A 43 4.48 7.01 -7.19
N VAL A 44 4.78 7.89 -8.13
CA VAL A 44 3.93 8.20 -9.29
C VAL A 44 4.77 8.15 -10.57
N GLY A 45 4.11 7.96 -11.70
CA GLY A 45 4.78 7.91 -13.01
C GLY A 45 4.03 7.04 -14.02
N LEU A 46 4.44 7.14 -15.29
CA LEU A 46 3.81 6.47 -16.42
C LEU A 46 3.64 4.96 -16.20
N TYR A 47 2.63 4.37 -16.81
CA TYR A 47 2.37 2.93 -16.71
C TYR A 47 3.60 2.12 -17.17
N ARG A 48 3.88 1.00 -16.48
CA ARG A 48 5.00 0.07 -16.77
C ARG A 48 6.43 0.62 -16.66
N THR A 49 6.67 1.67 -15.86
CA THR A 49 8.02 2.17 -15.56
C THR A 49 8.69 1.55 -14.31
N GLY A 50 8.26 0.36 -13.88
CA GLY A 50 8.91 -0.35 -12.76
C GLY A 50 8.58 0.17 -11.35
N LYS A 51 7.52 0.98 -11.19
CA LYS A 51 7.10 1.52 -9.88
C LYS A 51 6.88 0.42 -8.83
N SER A 52 6.11 -0.63 -9.17
CA SER A 52 5.86 -1.77 -8.27
C SER A 52 7.14 -2.51 -7.89
N TYR A 53 8.08 -2.65 -8.84
CA TYR A 53 9.38 -3.26 -8.59
C TYR A 53 10.16 -2.47 -7.55
N LEU A 54 10.23 -1.14 -7.68
CA LEU A 54 10.92 -0.28 -6.72
C LEU A 54 10.26 -0.34 -5.34
N MET A 55 8.92 -0.36 -5.26
CA MET A 55 8.21 -0.50 -3.99
C MET A 55 8.45 -1.86 -3.31
N ASN A 56 8.56 -2.95 -4.09
CA ASN A 56 8.91 -4.26 -3.54
C ASN A 56 10.35 -4.29 -2.99
N LYS A 57 11.28 -3.58 -3.65
CA LYS A 57 12.65 -3.40 -3.15
C LYS A 57 12.67 -2.60 -1.85
N LEU A 58 11.91 -1.50 -1.77
CA LEU A 58 11.79 -0.70 -0.56
C LEU A 58 11.18 -1.51 0.60
N ALA A 59 10.15 -2.32 0.33
CA ALA A 59 9.53 -3.20 1.32
C ALA A 59 10.40 -4.41 1.72
N GLY A 60 11.55 -4.63 1.07
CA GLY A 60 12.40 -5.79 1.32
C GLY A 60 11.75 -7.15 0.99
N LYS A 61 10.65 -7.19 0.22
CA LYS A 61 9.88 -8.40 -0.09
C LYS A 61 10.01 -8.80 -1.56
N LYS A 62 10.21 -10.09 -1.83
CA LYS A 62 10.18 -10.65 -3.21
C LYS A 62 8.76 -10.74 -3.78
N LYS A 63 7.75 -10.91 -2.92
CA LYS A 63 6.32 -10.96 -3.27
C LYS A 63 5.60 -9.84 -2.51
N GLY A 64 5.07 -8.86 -3.24
CA GLY A 64 4.39 -7.68 -2.71
C GLY A 64 3.43 -7.13 -3.76
N PHE A 65 3.70 -5.94 -4.29
CA PHE A 65 2.98 -5.38 -5.43
C PHE A 65 3.20 -6.21 -6.68
N SER A 66 2.14 -6.38 -7.48
CA SER A 66 2.20 -7.01 -8.80
C SER A 66 3.15 -6.24 -9.72
N LEU A 67 3.99 -6.96 -10.45
CA LEU A 67 4.97 -6.42 -11.40
C LEU A 67 4.34 -6.13 -12.77
#